data_AF-A0A9X5XLK9-F1
#
_entry.id   AF-A0A9X5XLK9-F1
#
_cell.length_a   1.000
_cell.length_b   1.000
_cell.length_c   1.000
_cell.angle_alpha   90.00
_cell.angle_beta   90.00
_cell.angle_gamma   90.00
#
_symmetry.space_group_name_H-M   'P 1'
#
loop_
_entity.id
_entity.type
_entity.pdbx_description
1 polymer ?
#
loop_
_entity_poly.entity_id
_entity_poly.type
_entity_poly.pdbx_seq_one_letter_code
_entity_poly.pdbx_strand_id
1 'polypeptide(L)'
;MTAFSLDPVQTAWCAELRALAEERLRPLAEKGEPGHVNRALVAELGRLGLLARLFTSGALDLCLMRESLARGCTEAETALALQGLGAHPVHAYGTRAQRERWLPRVADGSAVAAFALSEPGAGSDAAALALRADRD
;
A
#
# COMPACT_ATOMS: atom_id res chain seq x y z
N MET A 1 -26.85 -16.67 -4.02
CA MET A 1 -25.44 -16.41 -3.65
C MET A 1 -25.10 -17.31 -2.49
N THR A 2 -23.98 -18.03 -2.52
CA THR A 2 -23.52 -18.81 -1.36
C THR A 2 -22.90 -17.86 -0.33
N ALA A 3 -22.74 -18.31 0.92
CA ALA A 3 -22.14 -17.50 1.99
C ALA A 3 -20.71 -17.02 1.70
N PHE A 4 -20.04 -17.61 0.70
CA PHE A 4 -18.66 -17.29 0.29
C PHE A 4 -18.59 -16.65 -1.11
N SER A 5 -19.73 -16.35 -1.74
CA SER A 5 -19.73 -15.64 -3.01
C SER A 5 -19.45 -14.15 -2.78
N LEU A 6 -18.56 -13.57 -3.60
CA LEU A 6 -18.48 -12.11 -3.70
C LEU A 6 -19.77 -11.56 -4.28
N ASP A 7 -20.17 -10.38 -3.83
CA ASP A 7 -21.31 -9.70 -4.43
C ASP A 7 -20.95 -9.15 -5.84
N PRO A 8 -21.95 -8.76 -6.64
CA PRO A 8 -21.71 -8.22 -7.98
C PRO A 8 -20.85 -6.94 -8.01
N VAL A 9 -20.95 -6.08 -6.99
CA VAL A 9 -20.15 -4.85 -6.88
C VAL A 9 -18.69 -5.20 -6.62
N GLN A 10 -18.41 -6.12 -5.70
CA GLN A 10 -17.06 -6.61 -5.43
C GLN A 10 -16.44 -7.27 -6.67
N THR A 11 -17.23 -8.08 -7.38
CA THR A 11 -16.78 -8.76 -8.61
C THR A 11 -16.45 -7.75 -9.72
N ALA A 12 -17.33 -6.78 -9.94
CA ALA A 12 -17.10 -5.71 -10.91
C ALA A 12 -15.86 -4.90 -10.57
N TRP A 13 -15.71 -4.50 -9.29
CA TRP A 13 -14.55 -3.75 -8.83
C TRP A 13 -13.23 -4.51 -9.02
N CYS A 14 -13.22 -5.82 -8.76
CA CYS A 14 -12.03 -6.65 -9.03
C CYS A 14 -11.67 -6.66 -10.53
N ALA A 15 -12.66 -6.72 -11.41
CA ALA A 15 -12.42 -6.67 -12.86
C ALA A 15 -11.87 -5.30 -13.29
N GLU A 16 -12.44 -4.20 -12.77
CA GLU A 16 -11.95 -2.84 -13.00
C GLU A 16 -10.49 -2.66 -12.53
N LEU A 17 -10.16 -3.15 -11.33
CA LEU A 17 -8.80 -3.07 -10.80
C LEU A 17 -7.79 -3.85 -11.63
N ARG A 18 -8.18 -5.03 -12.16
CA ARG A 18 -7.33 -5.81 -13.06
C ARG A 18 -7.07 -5.08 -14.38
N ALA A 19 -8.11 -4.52 -14.99
CA ALA A 19 -7.97 -3.71 -16.20
C ALA A 19 -7.08 -2.49 -15.94
N LEU A 20 -7.30 -1.79 -14.83
CA LEU A 20 -6.48 -0.65 -14.42
C LEU A 20 -5.01 -1.03 -14.18
N ALA A 21 -4.76 -2.21 -13.59
CA ALA A 21 -3.40 -2.71 -13.38
C ALA A 21 -2.68 -2.95 -14.71
N GLU A 22 -3.33 -3.60 -15.67
CA GLU A 22 -2.77 -3.89 -17.00
C GLU A 22 -2.58 -2.64 -17.85
N GLU A 23 -3.61 -1.79 -17.93
CA GLU A 23 -3.65 -0.69 -18.90
C GLU A 23 -2.91 0.56 -18.41
N ARG A 24 -2.82 0.77 -17.09
CA ARG A 24 -2.33 2.04 -16.52
C ARG A 24 -1.13 1.87 -15.61
N LEU A 25 -1.14 0.85 -14.74
CA LEU A 25 -0.08 0.68 -13.75
C LEU A 25 1.13 -0.09 -14.29
N ARG A 26 0.92 -1.17 -15.05
CA ARG A 26 2.00 -1.96 -15.67
C ARG A 26 2.91 -1.09 -16.56
N PRO A 27 2.40 -0.24 -17.47
CA PRO A 27 3.26 0.62 -18.30
C PRO A 27 4.07 1.65 -17.50
N LEU A 28 3.63 2.02 -16.29
CA LEU A 28 4.40 2.88 -15.39
C LEU A 28 5.45 2.09 -14.61
N ALA A 29 5.10 0.88 -14.15
CA ALA A 29 6.02 -0.03 -13.49
C ALA A 29 7.21 -0.40 -14.39
N GLU A 30 6.95 -0.73 -15.67
CA GLU A 30 7.99 -1.07 -16.65
C GLU A 30 8.97 0.08 -16.97
N LYS A 31 8.60 1.33 -16.64
CA LYS A 31 9.47 2.51 -16.76
C LYS A 31 10.26 2.81 -15.48
N GLY A 32 10.07 2.01 -14.43
CA GLY A 32 10.80 2.13 -13.18
C GLY A 32 12.29 1.86 -13.36
N GLU A 33 13.11 2.55 -12.58
CA GLU A 33 14.55 2.31 -12.54
C GLU A 33 14.86 1.25 -11.46
N PRO A 34 15.53 0.14 -11.80
CA PRO A 34 15.89 -0.89 -10.83
C PRO A 34 16.66 -0.31 -9.63
N GLY A 35 16.26 -0.69 -8.42
CA GLY A 35 16.87 -0.19 -7.18
C GLY A 35 16.37 1.18 -6.72
N HIS A 36 15.41 1.78 -7.42
CA HIS A 36 14.79 3.05 -7.04
C HIS A 36 13.29 2.92 -6.85
N VAL A 37 12.74 3.77 -5.97
CA VAL A 37 11.29 3.85 -5.79
C VAL A 37 10.67 4.50 -7.02
N ASN A 38 9.75 3.80 -7.67
CA ASN A 38 8.96 4.32 -8.78
C ASN A 38 7.90 5.34 -8.25
N ARG A 39 8.33 6.59 -8.05
CA ARG A 39 7.46 7.66 -7.52
C ARG A 39 6.28 7.97 -8.43
N ALA A 40 6.45 7.82 -9.74
CA ALA A 40 5.36 8.02 -10.70
C ALA A 40 4.24 6.98 -10.50
N LEU A 41 4.61 5.73 -10.24
CA LEU A 41 3.65 4.68 -9.91
C LEU A 41 2.90 4.95 -8.60
N VAL A 42 3.61 5.37 -7.55
CA VAL A 42 2.99 5.73 -6.25
C VAL A 42 2.03 6.92 -6.41
N ALA A 43 2.44 7.97 -7.13
CA ALA A 43 1.59 9.12 -7.41
C ALA A 43 0.34 8.73 -8.20
N GLU A 44 0.45 7.84 -9.19
CA GLU A 44 -0.69 7.37 -9.96
C GLU A 44 -1.67 6.55 -9.10
N LEU A 45 -1.17 5.67 -8.22
CA LEU A 45 -2.02 4.96 -7.24
C LEU A 45 -2.80 5.93 -6.34
N GLY A 46 -2.17 7.03 -5.93
CA GLY A 46 -2.83 8.12 -5.17
C GLY A 46 -3.89 8.84 -6.00
N ARG A 47 -3.57 9.23 -7.24
CA ARG A 47 -4.50 9.90 -8.17
C ARG A 47 -5.72 9.05 -8.51
N LEU A 48 -5.57 7.73 -8.52
CA LEU A 48 -6.64 6.76 -8.70
C LEU A 48 -7.50 6.54 -7.45
N GLY A 49 -7.13 7.15 -6.32
CA GLY A 49 -7.82 7.02 -5.03
C GLY A 49 -7.60 5.67 -4.35
N LEU A 50 -6.66 4.84 -4.83
CA LEU A 50 -6.42 3.51 -4.28
C LEU A 50 -5.69 3.58 -2.94
N LEU A 51 -4.78 4.55 -2.77
CA LEU A 51 -4.06 4.72 -1.51
C LEU A 51 -4.95 5.24 -0.38
N ALA A 52 -5.95 6.08 -0.68
CA ALA A 52 -6.94 6.51 0.32
C ALA A 52 -7.74 5.34 0.90
N ARG A 53 -8.05 4.33 0.07
CA ARG A 53 -8.81 3.13 0.47
C ARG A 53 -8.07 2.28 1.51
N LEU A 54 -6.74 2.38 1.60
CA LEU A 54 -5.95 1.68 2.62
C LEU A 54 -6.39 2.02 4.06
N PHE A 55 -7.01 3.18 4.26
CA PHE A 55 -7.40 3.71 5.57
C PHE A 55 -8.91 3.62 5.84
N THR A 56 -9.71 3.19 4.86
CA THR A 56 -11.18 3.16 4.96
C THR A 56 -11.78 1.79 4.65
N SER A 57 -11.03 0.90 3.99
CA SER A 57 -11.49 -0.43 3.60
C SER A 57 -11.37 -1.45 4.73
N GLY A 58 -12.30 -2.41 4.75
CA GLY A 58 -12.19 -3.61 5.57
C GLY A 58 -11.21 -4.64 5.00
N ALA A 59 -10.90 -5.68 5.77
CA ALA A 59 -9.93 -6.71 5.41
C ALA A 59 -10.22 -7.40 4.06
N LEU A 60 -11.48 -7.73 3.79
CA LEU A 60 -11.88 -8.38 2.53
C LEU A 60 -11.60 -7.46 1.33
N ASP A 61 -12.02 -6.20 1.39
CA ASP A 61 -11.81 -5.25 0.29
C ASP A 61 -10.32 -4.98 0.04
N LEU A 62 -9.49 -4.95 1.09
CA LEU A 62 -8.04 -4.86 0.95
C LEU A 62 -7.47 -6.11 0.25
N CYS A 63 -7.91 -7.31 0.60
CA CYS A 63 -7.49 -8.54 -0.06
C CYS A 63 -7.90 -8.54 -1.54
N LEU A 64 -9.15 -8.19 -1.86
CA LEU A 64 -9.65 -8.13 -3.23
C LEU A 64 -8.89 -7.10 -4.06
N MET A 65 -8.61 -5.92 -3.48
CA MET A 65 -7.85 -4.88 -4.14
C MET A 65 -6.44 -5.35 -4.46
N ARG A 66 -5.73 -5.88 -3.46
CA ARG A 66 -4.35 -6.35 -3.63
C ARG A 66 -4.26 -7.51 -4.61
N GLU A 67 -5.09 -8.54 -4.48
CA GLU A 67 -5.09 -9.68 -5.42
C GLU A 67 -5.35 -9.22 -6.86
N SER A 68 -6.33 -8.33 -7.05
CA SER A 68 -6.69 -7.83 -8.38
C SER A 68 -5.56 -7.04 -9.03
N LEU A 69 -4.86 -6.20 -8.27
CA LEU A 69 -3.67 -5.50 -8.76
C LEU A 69 -2.53 -6.48 -9.04
N ALA A 70 -2.24 -7.43 -8.14
CA ALA A 70 -1.14 -8.39 -8.32
C ALA A 70 -1.29 -9.27 -9.55
N ARG A 71 -2.53 -9.58 -9.97
CA ARG A 71 -2.78 -10.32 -11.22
C ARG A 71 -2.27 -9.58 -12.46
N GLY A 72 -2.34 -8.25 -12.46
CA GLY A 72 -1.92 -7.42 -13.59
C GLY A 72 -0.60 -6.67 -13.42
N CYS A 73 -0.15 -6.41 -12.19
CA CYS A 73 1.14 -5.76 -11.92
C CYS A 73 1.52 -5.96 -10.45
N THR A 74 2.46 -6.87 -10.19
CA THR A 74 2.96 -7.16 -8.84
C THR A 74 3.71 -5.97 -8.23
N GLU A 75 4.43 -5.17 -9.03
CA GLU A 75 5.09 -3.95 -8.56
C GLU A 75 4.07 -2.92 -8.06
N ALA A 76 2.96 -2.73 -8.78
CA ALA A 76 1.92 -1.79 -8.37
C ALA A 76 1.18 -2.25 -7.10
N GLU A 77 0.92 -3.55 -6.97
CA GLU A 77 0.41 -4.11 -5.73
C GLU A 77 1.39 -3.89 -4.57
N THR A 78 2.68 -4.16 -4.77
CA THR A 78 3.70 -4.01 -3.72
C THR A 78 3.85 -2.54 -3.33
N ALA A 79 3.85 -1.62 -4.30
CA ALA A 79 3.87 -0.18 -4.06
C ALA A 79 2.68 0.28 -3.20
N LEU A 80 1.46 -0.21 -3.50
CA LEU A 80 0.27 0.04 -2.70
C LEU A 80 0.37 -0.57 -1.29
N ALA A 81 0.80 -1.83 -1.19
CA ALA A 81 0.90 -2.55 0.07
C ALA A 81 1.89 -1.89 1.04
N LEU A 82 3.03 -1.41 0.53
CA LEU A 82 4.04 -0.70 1.32
C LEU A 82 3.53 0.65 1.87
N GLN A 83 2.68 1.36 1.12
CA GLN A 83 2.04 2.57 1.65
C GLN A 83 1.17 2.25 2.87
N GLY A 84 0.39 1.18 2.77
CA GLY A 84 -0.44 0.70 3.88
C GLY A 84 0.41 0.29 5.07
N LEU A 85 1.40 -0.58 4.85
CA LEU A 85 2.29 -1.09 5.90
C LEU A 85 3.04 0.05 6.62
N GLY A 86 3.64 0.97 5.88
CA GLY A 86 4.43 2.07 6.44
C GLY A 86 3.58 3.12 7.16
N ALA A 87 2.39 3.43 6.65
CA ALA A 87 1.52 4.46 7.25
C ALA A 87 0.60 3.92 8.35
N HIS A 88 0.39 2.60 8.44
CA HIS A 88 -0.54 2.00 9.40
C HIS A 88 -0.23 2.37 10.87
N PRO A 89 1.03 2.38 11.36
CA PRO A 89 1.31 2.79 12.74
C PRO A 89 0.85 4.23 13.05
N VAL A 90 1.00 5.15 12.10
CA VAL A 90 0.50 6.54 12.23
C VAL A 90 -1.03 6.57 12.17
N HIS A 91 -1.64 5.78 11.27
CA HIS A 91 -3.09 5.67 11.16
C HIS A 91 -3.74 5.00 12.38
N ALA A 92 -3.09 4.05 13.05
CA ALA A 92 -3.66 3.36 14.20
C ALA A 92 -3.35 4.11 15.51
N TYR A 93 -2.13 4.61 15.68
CA TYR A 93 -1.62 5.08 16.97
C TYR A 93 -1.04 6.50 16.96
N GLY A 94 -0.95 7.15 15.80
CA GLY A 94 -0.40 8.50 15.70
C GLY A 94 -1.27 9.55 16.40
N THR A 95 -0.64 10.62 16.88
CA THR A 95 -1.34 11.82 17.36
C THR A 95 -2.10 12.49 16.23
N ARG A 96 -3.07 13.37 16.58
CA ARG A 96 -3.80 14.15 15.58
C ARG A 96 -2.85 14.91 14.63
N ALA A 97 -1.83 15.57 15.17
CA ALA A 97 -0.85 16.31 14.39
C ALA A 97 -0.03 15.41 13.45
N GLN A 98 0.33 14.19 13.87
CA GLN A 98 1.03 13.23 13.01
C GLN A 98 0.11 12.75 11.87
N ARG A 99 -1.15 12.46 12.17
CA ARG A 99 -2.14 12.02 11.17
C ARG A 99 -2.42 13.08 10.12
N GLU A 100 -2.71 14.31 10.56
CA GLU A 100 -2.96 15.47 9.69
C GLU A 100 -1.76 15.77 8.79
N ARG A 101 -0.54 15.59 9.29
CA ARG A 101 0.69 15.82 8.53
C ARG A 101 0.96 14.74 7.48
N TRP A 102 0.76 13.47 7.82
CA TRP A 102 1.28 12.36 7.01
C TRP A 102 0.23 11.62 6.19
N LEU A 103 -0.96 11.36 6.75
CA LEU A 103 -1.95 10.52 6.06
C LEU A 103 -2.45 11.14 4.73
N PRO A 104 -2.72 12.46 4.63
CA PRO A 104 -3.12 13.05 3.35
C PRO A 104 -2.05 12.86 2.26
N ARG A 105 -0.78 13.00 2.63
CA ARG A 105 0.36 12.89 1.70
C ARG A 105 0.62 11.45 1.25
N VAL A 106 0.34 10.47 2.10
CA VAL A 106 0.39 9.06 1.71
C VAL A 106 -0.82 8.73 0.83
N ALA A 107 -2.01 9.23 1.18
CA ALA A 107 -3.24 8.98 0.44
C ALA A 107 -3.24 9.57 -0.98
N ASP A 108 -2.59 10.72 -1.19
CA ASP A 108 -2.43 11.35 -2.51
C ASP A 108 -1.19 10.89 -3.28
N GLY A 109 -0.31 10.09 -2.64
CA GLY A 109 0.92 9.56 -3.24
C GLY A 109 2.09 10.54 -3.32
N SER A 110 1.98 11.74 -2.72
CA SER A 110 3.07 12.71 -2.65
C SER A 110 4.16 12.34 -1.64
N ALA A 111 3.84 11.50 -0.65
CA ALA A 111 4.79 10.85 0.24
C ALA A 111 4.85 9.36 -0.02
N VAL A 112 6.05 8.80 0.13
CA VAL A 112 6.29 7.35 0.12
C VAL A 112 6.52 6.92 1.55
N ALA A 113 5.63 6.08 2.08
CA ALA A 113 5.82 5.44 3.38
C ALA A 113 6.66 4.17 3.25
N ALA A 114 7.40 3.86 4.31
CA ALA A 114 8.17 2.63 4.48
C ALA A 114 8.04 2.16 5.94
N PHE A 115 8.29 0.87 6.17
CA PHE A 115 8.28 0.29 7.50
C PHE A 115 9.67 -0.30 7.80
N ALA A 116 10.48 0.45 8.56
CA ALA A 116 11.81 0.05 8.94
C ALA A 116 11.75 -0.78 10.23
N LEU A 117 11.74 -2.11 10.07
CA LEU A 117 11.77 -3.05 11.20
C LEU A 117 12.98 -3.97 11.10
N SER A 118 13.14 -4.70 10.00
CA SER A 118 14.20 -5.70 9.86
C SER A 118 15.61 -5.10 9.84
N GLU A 119 16.54 -5.80 10.47
CA GLU A 119 17.97 -5.49 10.57
C GLU A 119 18.81 -6.68 10.06
N PRO A 120 20.12 -6.50 9.75
CA PRO A 120 20.98 -7.59 9.27
C PRO A 120 21.02 -8.83 10.19
N GLY A 121 20.82 -8.64 11.50
CA GLY A 121 20.82 -9.72 12.50
C GLY A 121 19.44 -10.11 13.02
N ALA A 122 18.37 -9.41 12.65
CA ALA A 122 17.03 -9.59 13.22
C ALA A 122 15.94 -9.33 12.18
N GLY A 123 15.18 -10.38 11.83
CA GLY A 123 14.05 -10.31 10.89
C GLY A 123 12.82 -11.00 11.45
N SER A 124 12.85 -12.34 11.52
CA SER A 124 11.76 -13.12 12.13
C SER A 124 11.64 -12.87 13.64
N ASP A 125 12.77 -12.63 14.32
CA ASP A 125 12.80 -12.25 15.72
C ASP A 125 12.90 -10.72 15.86
N ALA A 126 11.75 -10.06 15.80
CA ALA A 126 11.66 -8.60 15.98
C ALA A 126 11.93 -8.16 17.43
N ALA A 127 12.04 -9.07 18.40
CA ALA A 127 12.43 -8.70 19.76
C ALA A 127 13.95 -8.55 19.91
N ALA A 128 14.72 -9.05 18.94
CA ALA A 128 16.18 -9.01 18.92
C ALA A 128 16.77 -7.80 18.16
N LEU A 129 15.99 -6.74 17.91
CA LEU A 129 16.46 -5.52 17.26
C LEU A 129 17.60 -4.86 18.06
N ALA A 130 18.62 -4.39 17.35
CA ALA A 130 19.81 -3.77 17.91
C ALA A 130 19.73 -2.24 17.93
N LEU A 131 18.91 -1.61 17.06
CA LEU A 131 18.73 -0.15 17.06
C LEU A 131 18.21 0.34 18.40
N ARG A 132 18.94 1.27 19.03
CA ARG A 132 18.57 1.89 20.30
C ARG A 132 17.99 3.28 20.08
N ALA A 133 16.98 3.60 20.88
CA ALA A 133 16.41 4.94 20.97
C ALA A 133 16.51 5.40 22.42
N ASP A 134 17.51 6.23 22.70
CA ASP A 134 17.67 6.88 24.00
C ASP A 134 16.84 8.17 24.03
N ARG A 135 16.18 8.44 25.16
CA ARG A 135 15.48 9.70 25.35
C ARG A 135 16.50 10.78 25.67
N ASP A 136 16.50 11.85 24.89
CA ASP A 136 17.24 13.09 25.20
C ASP A 136 16.71 13.77 26.47
#